data_AF-A0A976M7K7-F1
#
_entry.id   AF-A0A976M7K7-F1
#
_cell.length_a   1.000
_cell.length_b   1.000
_cell.length_c   1.000
_cell.angle_alpha   90.00
_cell.angle_beta   90.00
_cell.angle_gamma   90.00
#
_symmetry.space_group_name_H-M   'P 1'
#
loop_
_entity.id
_entity.type
_entity.pdbx_description
1 polymer ?
#
loop_
_entity_poly.entity_id
_entity_poly.type
_entity_poly.pdbx_seq_one_letter_code
_entity_poly.pdbx_strand_id
1 'polypeptide(L)'
;MRPSVDLILESFKELTKRKIKRYANVWSTKISELYSAKERINGNYVPLISKCFLVNNLLHDQKVQSIMRHLLPQIIGKNGLSVEDYSLISYVYSCIDEDASSDTIISNNYSEDIIKSSSDQDLLTFLRTVALIMSRKILGKVNSGSNVVPEISNQILDFLWSKIKSINARYMSESVEYMEFSELLLETIFISDLLQRLEREALNHEIIEYGSIFSLIKVSHLLPPENHDKVVERINTSDYNTVLDVLRKIHFSKLPDINFINHLFNRLCNTPAKSKMCRSETMSYLNSTLDRIDASMNSSLEDQEKLKRFQAHLKAIKGSNVLENPHRSRIRWNYPCFIA
;
A
#
# COMPACT_ATOMS: atom_id res chain seq x y z
N MET A 1 -32.09 11.29 18.48
CA MET A 1 -31.84 9.84 18.29
C MET A 1 -30.42 9.64 17.79
N ARG A 2 -29.59 8.84 18.47
CA ARG A 2 -28.24 8.51 17.96
C ARG A 2 -28.38 7.47 16.83
N PRO A 3 -27.71 7.63 15.67
CA PRO A 3 -27.82 6.68 14.59
C PRO A 3 -27.41 5.26 15.02
N SER A 4 -28.09 4.26 14.47
CA SER A 4 -27.68 2.85 14.58
C SER A 4 -26.37 2.64 13.82
N VAL A 5 -25.48 1.78 14.35
CA VAL A 5 -24.21 1.42 13.68
C VAL A 5 -24.50 0.83 12.30
N ASP A 6 -25.52 -0.01 12.16
CA ASP A 6 -25.92 -0.60 10.87
C ASP A 6 -26.23 0.45 9.81
N LEU A 7 -26.98 1.50 10.17
CA LEU A 7 -27.33 2.57 9.24
C LEU A 7 -26.11 3.38 8.80
N ILE A 8 -25.14 3.57 9.70
CA ILE A 8 -23.87 4.24 9.37
C ILE A 8 -23.10 3.36 8.38
N LEU A 9 -22.95 2.07 8.68
CA LEU A 9 -22.18 1.13 7.85
C LEU A 9 -22.84 0.88 6.48
N GLU A 10 -24.16 0.84 6.40
CA GLU A 10 -24.87 0.74 5.13
C GLU A 10 -24.64 2.00 4.28
N SER A 11 -24.58 3.17 4.91
CA SER A 11 -24.16 4.38 4.22
C SER A 11 -22.71 4.30 3.73
N PHE A 12 -21.77 3.73 4.49
CA PHE A 12 -20.39 3.51 4.03
C PHE A 12 -20.35 2.58 2.81
N LYS A 13 -21.12 1.48 2.81
CA LYS A 13 -21.22 0.57 1.66
C LYS A 13 -21.74 1.28 0.42
N GLU A 14 -22.82 2.05 0.55
CA GLU A 14 -23.41 2.77 -0.58
C GLU A 14 -22.45 3.82 -1.15
N LEU A 15 -21.73 4.55 -0.30
CA LEU A 15 -20.73 5.50 -0.76
C LEU A 15 -19.57 4.81 -1.50
N THR A 16 -19.15 3.64 -1.00
CA THR A 16 -18.10 2.81 -1.64
C THR A 16 -18.56 2.30 -3.00
N LYS A 17 -19.77 1.75 -3.08
CA LYS A 17 -20.39 1.22 -4.31
C LYS A 17 -20.51 2.29 -5.39
N ARG A 18 -20.93 3.50 -4.99
CA ARG A 18 -21.05 4.66 -5.90
C ARG A 18 -19.70 5.27 -6.27
N LYS A 19 -18.59 4.72 -5.77
CA LYS A 19 -17.22 5.23 -5.95
C LYS A 19 -17.16 6.73 -5.63
N ILE A 20 -17.85 7.14 -4.55
CA ILE A 20 -17.91 8.54 -4.16
C ILE A 20 -16.50 9.02 -3.91
N LYS A 21 -16.14 10.11 -4.58
CA LYS A 21 -14.80 10.67 -4.52
C LYS A 21 -14.43 10.90 -3.06
N ARG A 22 -13.26 10.40 -2.66
CA ARG A 22 -12.71 10.43 -1.29
C ARG A 22 -12.79 11.80 -0.60
N TYR A 23 -12.82 12.86 -1.39
CA TYR A 23 -12.87 14.23 -0.92
C TYR A 23 -14.25 14.83 -0.69
N ALA A 24 -15.31 14.07 -0.95
CA ALA A 24 -16.65 14.52 -0.63
C ALA A 24 -16.78 14.69 0.88
N ASN A 25 -17.32 15.84 1.32
CA ASN A 25 -17.56 16.14 2.75
C ASN A 25 -18.31 15.02 3.48
N VAL A 26 -19.10 14.25 2.73
CA VAL A 26 -19.81 13.07 3.24
C VAL A 26 -18.90 12.07 3.95
N TRP A 27 -17.66 11.85 3.48
CA TRP A 27 -16.74 10.93 4.13
C TRP A 27 -16.34 11.43 5.53
N SER A 28 -16.02 12.71 5.67
CA SER A 28 -15.67 13.30 6.97
C SER A 28 -16.83 13.24 7.96
N THR A 29 -18.05 13.52 7.51
CA THR A 29 -19.26 13.38 8.31
C THR A 29 -19.47 11.94 8.75
N LYS A 30 -19.38 10.98 7.83
CA LYS A 30 -19.61 9.55 8.12
C LYS A 30 -18.54 8.96 9.03
N ILE A 31 -17.28 9.34 8.85
CA ILE A 31 -16.20 8.98 9.77
C ILE A 31 -16.49 9.53 11.17
N SER A 32 -16.97 10.77 11.28
CA SER A 32 -17.30 11.38 12.58
C SER A 32 -18.50 10.73 13.26
N GLU A 33 -19.52 10.33 12.50
CA GLU A 33 -20.66 9.55 12.98
C GLU A 33 -20.19 8.18 13.52
N LEU A 34 -19.37 7.46 12.74
CA LEU A 34 -18.84 6.15 13.14
C LEU A 34 -17.93 6.26 14.36
N TYR A 35 -17.05 7.28 14.40
CA TYR A 35 -16.16 7.56 15.54
C TYR A 35 -16.94 7.79 16.83
N SER A 36 -18.06 8.51 16.75
CA SER A 36 -18.93 8.78 17.90
C SER A 36 -19.71 7.54 18.35
N ALA A 37 -19.84 6.54 17.47
CA ALA A 37 -20.52 5.29 17.72
C ALA A 37 -19.57 4.12 18.03
N LYS A 38 -18.25 4.32 18.06
CA LYS A 38 -17.24 3.24 18.07
C LYS A 38 -17.43 2.21 19.19
N GLU A 39 -17.84 2.65 20.38
CA GLU A 39 -18.10 1.80 21.56
C GLU A 39 -19.24 0.79 21.34
N ARG A 40 -20.09 1.00 20.32
CA ARG A 40 -21.25 0.14 19.99
C ARG A 40 -20.96 -0.80 18.82
N ILE A 41 -19.79 -0.70 18.20
CA ILE A 41 -19.40 -1.55 17.08
C ILE A 41 -18.95 -2.89 17.66
N ASN A 42 -19.52 -3.98 17.16
CA ASN A 42 -19.09 -5.34 17.49
C ASN A 42 -18.02 -5.87 16.51
N GLY A 43 -17.35 -6.97 16.90
CA GLY A 43 -16.27 -7.58 16.13
C GLY A 43 -16.68 -8.08 14.73
N ASN A 44 -17.98 -8.33 14.50
CA ASN A 44 -18.46 -8.82 13.21
C ASN A 44 -18.48 -7.72 12.13
N TYR A 45 -18.46 -6.44 12.52
CA TYR A 45 -18.37 -5.34 11.56
C TYR A 45 -16.94 -5.00 11.15
N VAL A 46 -15.92 -5.53 11.85
CA VAL A 46 -14.52 -5.19 11.62
C VAL A 46 -14.07 -5.48 10.18
N PRO A 47 -14.37 -6.64 9.56
CA PRO A 47 -13.99 -6.88 8.17
C PRO A 47 -14.58 -5.86 7.20
N LEU A 48 -15.87 -5.55 7.36
CA LEU A 48 -16.56 -4.56 6.53
C LEU A 48 -15.97 -3.14 6.70
N ILE A 49 -15.70 -2.74 7.94
CA ILE A 49 -15.09 -1.44 8.25
C ILE A 49 -13.69 -1.35 7.63
N SER A 50 -12.87 -2.38 7.80
CA SER A 50 -11.54 -2.49 7.19
C SER A 50 -11.61 -2.36 5.66
N LYS A 51 -12.55 -3.07 5.02
CA LYS A 51 -12.78 -3.00 3.57
C LYS A 51 -13.14 -1.59 3.12
N CYS A 52 -14.09 -0.97 3.81
CA CYS A 52 -14.53 0.39 3.49
C CYS A 52 -13.40 1.40 3.64
N PHE A 53 -12.61 1.32 4.72
CA PHE A 53 -11.51 2.24 4.94
C PHE A 53 -10.37 2.03 3.94
N LEU A 54 -10.03 0.80 3.59
CA LEU A 54 -8.99 0.51 2.61
C LEU A 54 -9.41 0.96 1.20
N VAL A 55 -10.57 0.49 0.70
CA VAL A 55 -11.04 0.76 -0.67
C VAL A 55 -11.20 2.26 -0.94
N ASN A 56 -11.63 3.03 0.06
CA ASN A 56 -11.80 4.48 -0.05
C ASN A 56 -10.55 5.28 0.37
N ASN A 57 -9.43 4.61 0.64
CA ASN A 57 -8.15 5.22 1.04
C ASN A 57 -8.24 6.09 2.30
N LEU A 58 -9.03 5.71 3.30
CA LEU A 58 -9.31 6.54 4.48
C LEU A 58 -8.32 6.33 5.64
N LEU A 59 -7.38 5.39 5.51
CA LEU A 59 -6.46 4.96 6.59
C LEU A 59 -5.50 6.02 7.11
N HIS A 60 -5.31 7.13 6.38
CA HIS A 60 -4.54 8.26 6.88
C HIS A 60 -5.33 9.11 7.91
N ASP A 61 -6.66 9.08 7.90
CA ASP A 61 -7.46 9.89 8.82
C ASP A 61 -7.28 9.44 10.28
N GLN A 62 -6.97 10.38 11.18
CA GLN A 62 -6.71 10.08 12.58
C GLN A 62 -7.92 9.46 13.30
N LYS A 63 -9.15 9.86 12.96
CA LYS A 63 -10.35 9.26 13.54
C LYS A 63 -10.53 7.83 13.04
N VAL A 64 -10.21 7.57 11.77
CA VAL A 64 -10.21 6.21 11.20
C VAL A 64 -9.22 5.31 11.94
N GLN A 65 -7.97 5.78 12.12
CA GLN A 65 -6.97 5.03 12.89
C GLN A 65 -7.42 4.77 14.33
N SER A 66 -8.01 5.78 14.98
CA SER A 66 -8.53 5.62 16.35
C SER A 66 -9.72 4.67 16.44
N ILE A 67 -10.60 4.62 15.42
CA ILE A 67 -11.65 3.59 15.34
C ILE A 67 -10.99 2.22 15.26
N MET A 68 -10.05 2.00 14.33
CA MET A 68 -9.40 0.70 14.15
C MET A 68 -8.68 0.25 15.43
N ARG A 69 -7.91 1.11 16.09
CA ARG A 69 -7.26 0.78 17.37
C ARG A 69 -8.26 0.43 18.47
N HIS A 70 -9.42 1.08 18.50
CA HIS A 70 -10.48 0.73 19.45
C HIS A 70 -11.12 -0.63 19.16
N LEU A 71 -11.21 -1.03 17.89
CA LEU A 71 -11.78 -2.31 17.48
C LEU A 71 -10.79 -3.48 17.62
N LEU A 72 -9.50 -3.21 17.78
CA LEU A 72 -8.46 -4.23 17.85
C LEU A 72 -8.72 -5.32 18.90
N PRO A 73 -9.09 -5.00 20.16
CA PRO A 73 -9.37 -6.03 21.17
C PRO A 73 -10.50 -6.99 20.78
N GLN A 74 -11.40 -6.58 19.88
CA GLN A 74 -12.53 -7.40 19.45
C GLN A 74 -12.17 -8.41 18.36
N ILE A 75 -11.00 -8.27 17.73
CA ILE A 75 -10.59 -9.10 16.59
C ILE A 75 -9.25 -9.80 16.77
N ILE A 76 -8.35 -9.27 17.61
CA ILE A 76 -6.97 -9.77 17.72
C ILE A 76 -6.88 -11.26 18.09
N GLY A 77 -7.77 -11.73 18.97
CA GLY A 77 -7.84 -13.14 19.40
C GLY A 77 -8.89 -13.98 18.68
N LYS A 78 -9.48 -13.48 17.58
CA LYS A 78 -10.52 -14.20 16.84
C LYS A 78 -9.88 -15.20 15.87
N ASN A 79 -10.42 -16.41 15.87
CA ASN A 79 -10.04 -17.50 14.97
C ASN A 79 -11.18 -17.79 13.97
N GLY A 80 -10.87 -18.53 12.90
CA GLY A 80 -11.86 -18.95 11.91
C GLY A 80 -12.33 -17.84 10.96
N LEU A 81 -11.55 -16.77 10.82
CA LEU A 81 -11.78 -15.75 9.80
C LEU A 81 -11.44 -16.32 8.41
N SER A 82 -12.14 -15.85 7.37
CA SER A 82 -11.81 -16.19 5.99
C SER A 82 -10.44 -15.61 5.59
N VAL A 83 -9.82 -16.17 4.55
CA VAL A 83 -8.56 -15.66 3.98
C VAL A 83 -8.67 -14.20 3.60
N GLU A 84 -9.77 -13.80 2.94
CA GLU A 84 -10.04 -12.40 2.62
C GLU A 84 -10.03 -11.53 3.89
N ASP A 85 -10.80 -11.93 4.91
CA ASP A 85 -11.04 -11.12 6.10
C ASP A 85 -9.77 -10.94 6.94
N TYR A 86 -9.09 -12.01 7.33
CA TYR A 86 -7.91 -11.86 8.18
C TYR A 86 -6.76 -11.18 7.44
N SER A 87 -6.62 -11.40 6.13
CA SER A 87 -5.59 -10.74 5.32
C SER A 87 -5.87 -9.25 5.24
N LEU A 88 -7.09 -8.86 4.87
CA LEU A 88 -7.52 -7.47 4.78
C LEU A 88 -7.37 -6.73 6.11
N ILE A 89 -7.81 -7.35 7.22
CA ILE A 89 -7.73 -6.74 8.55
C ILE A 89 -6.26 -6.58 8.95
N SER A 90 -5.42 -7.59 8.72
CA SER A 90 -3.98 -7.52 9.01
C SER A 90 -3.26 -6.47 8.16
N TYR A 91 -3.65 -6.32 6.89
CA TYR A 91 -3.16 -5.26 6.02
C TYR A 91 -3.48 -3.88 6.61
N VAL A 92 -4.74 -3.67 6.99
CA VAL A 92 -5.21 -2.39 7.57
C VAL A 92 -4.47 -2.06 8.86
N TYR A 93 -4.29 -3.02 9.77
CA TYR A 93 -3.54 -2.79 11.01
C TYR A 93 -2.06 -2.48 10.74
N SER A 94 -1.43 -3.13 9.76
CA SER A 94 -0.06 -2.81 9.35
C SER A 94 0.05 -1.39 8.80
N CYS A 95 -0.94 -0.94 8.02
CA CYS A 95 -0.98 0.43 7.49
C CYS A 95 -1.10 1.52 8.55
N ILE A 96 -1.59 1.18 9.76
CA ILE A 96 -1.71 2.11 10.89
C ILE A 96 -0.66 1.86 11.98
N ASP A 97 0.43 1.16 11.61
CA ASP A 97 1.59 0.85 12.45
C ASP A 97 1.27 -0.05 13.66
N GLU A 98 0.30 -0.96 13.53
CA GLU A 98 -0.06 -1.99 14.51
C GLU A 98 0.50 -3.37 14.08
N ASP A 99 1.79 -3.44 13.74
CA ASP A 99 2.42 -4.61 13.11
C ASP A 99 2.34 -5.91 13.94
N ALA A 100 2.56 -5.82 15.25
CA ALA A 100 2.46 -6.98 16.14
C ALA A 100 1.04 -7.56 16.17
N SER A 101 0.03 -6.69 16.08
CA SER A 101 -1.37 -7.08 16.01
C SER A 101 -1.69 -7.79 14.70
N SER A 102 -1.16 -7.29 13.58
CA SER A 102 -1.27 -7.94 12.27
C SER A 102 -0.65 -9.32 12.24
N ASP A 103 0.57 -9.49 12.77
CA ASP A 103 1.21 -10.80 12.92
C ASP A 103 0.34 -11.77 13.72
N THR A 104 -0.24 -11.29 14.84
CA THR A 104 -1.09 -12.11 15.71
C THR A 104 -2.36 -12.56 14.98
N ILE A 105 -3.02 -11.67 14.24
CA ILE A 105 -4.23 -11.99 13.50
C ILE A 105 -3.95 -13.04 12.40
N ILE A 106 -2.83 -12.91 11.67
CA ILE A 106 -2.41 -13.93 10.70
C ILE A 106 -2.11 -15.24 11.39
N SER A 107 -1.32 -15.23 12.47
CA SER A 107 -0.94 -16.44 13.21
C SER A 107 -2.15 -17.25 13.70
N ASN A 108 -3.21 -16.56 14.10
CA ASN A 108 -4.43 -17.16 14.64
C ASN A 108 -5.33 -17.81 13.58
N ASN A 109 -5.17 -17.42 12.30
CA ASN A 109 -6.10 -17.80 11.24
C ASN A 109 -5.44 -18.49 10.04
N TYR A 110 -4.11 -18.43 9.92
CA TYR A 110 -3.39 -19.06 8.82
C TYR A 110 -3.54 -20.58 8.84
N SER A 111 -3.81 -21.14 7.67
CA SER A 111 -3.75 -22.58 7.40
C SER A 111 -3.26 -22.76 5.96
N GLU A 112 -2.21 -23.56 5.80
CA GLU A 112 -1.60 -23.84 4.49
C GLU A 112 -2.60 -24.45 3.52
N ASP A 113 -3.41 -25.41 3.96
CA ASP A 113 -4.42 -26.08 3.13
C ASP A 113 -5.51 -25.10 2.67
N ILE A 114 -5.91 -24.17 3.53
CA ILE A 114 -6.91 -23.14 3.20
C ILE A 114 -6.33 -22.14 2.19
N ILE A 115 -5.06 -21.74 2.34
CA ILE A 115 -4.39 -20.88 1.37
C ILE A 115 -4.28 -21.56 0.00
N LYS A 116 -3.85 -22.83 -0.04
CA LYS A 116 -3.68 -23.57 -1.30
C LYS A 116 -4.99 -23.79 -2.06
N SER A 117 -6.11 -23.87 -1.34
CA SER A 117 -7.46 -24.03 -1.89
C SER A 117 -8.24 -22.71 -2.07
N SER A 118 -7.65 -21.57 -1.70
CA SER A 118 -8.29 -20.26 -1.83
C SER A 118 -8.41 -19.80 -3.29
N SER A 119 -9.32 -18.86 -3.54
CA SER A 119 -9.44 -18.20 -4.84
C SER A 119 -8.20 -17.35 -5.15
N ASP A 120 -7.94 -17.05 -6.43
CA ASP A 120 -6.81 -16.20 -6.83
C ASP A 120 -6.90 -14.80 -6.22
N GLN A 121 -8.11 -14.25 -6.08
CA GLN A 121 -8.37 -12.96 -5.46
C GLN A 121 -8.07 -12.95 -3.95
N ASP A 122 -8.42 -14.03 -3.24
CA ASP A 122 -8.12 -14.18 -1.82
C ASP A 122 -6.61 -14.39 -1.60
N LEU A 123 -6.01 -15.23 -2.44
CA LEU A 123 -4.57 -15.46 -2.45
C LEU A 123 -3.81 -14.17 -2.70
N LEU A 124 -4.22 -13.36 -3.68
CA LEU A 124 -3.58 -12.07 -3.96
C LEU A 124 -3.72 -11.09 -2.77
N THR A 125 -4.87 -11.08 -2.10
CA THR A 125 -5.09 -10.26 -0.89
C THR A 125 -4.16 -10.70 0.24
N PHE A 126 -4.01 -12.02 0.42
CA PHE A 126 -3.09 -12.60 1.38
C PHE A 126 -1.63 -12.26 1.04
N LEU A 127 -1.19 -12.44 -0.21
CA LEU A 127 0.17 -12.13 -0.64
C LEU A 127 0.52 -10.65 -0.46
N ARG A 128 -0.39 -9.73 -0.84
CA ARG A 128 -0.20 -8.29 -0.58
C ARG A 128 -0.02 -7.96 0.90
N THR A 129 -0.72 -8.69 1.76
CA THR A 129 -0.64 -8.51 3.22
C THR A 129 0.69 -9.02 3.76
N VAL A 130 1.09 -10.22 3.36
CA VAL A 130 2.36 -10.83 3.73
C VAL A 130 3.53 -9.98 3.22
N ALA A 131 3.50 -9.58 1.94
CA ALA A 131 4.48 -8.69 1.34
C ALA A 131 4.60 -7.36 2.09
N LEU A 132 3.48 -6.74 2.48
CA LEU A 132 3.47 -5.53 3.30
C LEU A 132 4.19 -5.75 4.62
N ILE A 133 3.81 -6.79 5.38
CA ILE A 133 4.39 -7.06 6.70
C ILE A 133 5.88 -7.40 6.59
N MET A 134 6.27 -8.25 5.65
CA MET A 134 7.69 -8.58 5.44
C MET A 134 8.51 -7.36 5.03
N SER A 135 8.00 -6.55 4.09
CA SER A 135 8.67 -5.32 3.66
C SER A 135 8.90 -4.37 4.84
N ARG A 136 7.90 -4.22 5.72
CA ARG A 136 8.04 -3.40 6.93
C ARG A 136 9.04 -3.96 7.93
N LYS A 137 9.07 -5.28 8.13
CA LYS A 137 10.06 -5.94 9.01
C LYS A 137 11.48 -5.78 8.50
N ILE A 138 11.69 -6.08 7.21
CA ILE A 138 13.03 -6.18 6.61
C ILE A 138 13.54 -4.79 6.21
N LEU A 139 12.79 -4.08 5.35
CA LEU A 139 13.19 -2.78 4.80
C LEU A 139 12.86 -1.65 5.77
N GLY A 140 11.69 -1.70 6.41
CA GLY A 140 11.28 -0.73 7.43
C GLY A 140 11.96 -0.91 8.79
N LYS A 141 12.69 -2.01 9.02
CA LYS A 141 13.32 -2.38 10.29
C LYS A 141 12.35 -2.36 11.48
N VAL A 142 11.08 -2.67 11.24
CA VAL A 142 10.06 -2.74 12.28
C VAL A 142 10.15 -4.09 12.99
N ASN A 143 10.63 -4.09 14.23
CA ASN A 143 10.70 -5.31 15.03
C ASN A 143 9.39 -5.55 15.79
N SER A 144 8.56 -6.47 15.31
CA SER A 144 7.35 -6.91 16.02
C SER A 144 7.60 -8.04 17.02
N GLY A 145 8.84 -8.57 17.09
CA GLY A 145 9.19 -9.72 17.93
C GLY A 145 8.67 -11.08 17.43
N SER A 146 8.03 -11.14 16.26
CA SER A 146 7.45 -12.35 15.68
C SER A 146 8.07 -12.71 14.33
N ASN A 147 8.39 -13.99 14.13
CA ASN A 147 8.86 -14.54 12.85
C ASN A 147 7.78 -15.29 12.06
N VAL A 148 6.52 -15.23 12.50
CA VAL A 148 5.41 -16.01 11.92
C VAL A 148 5.23 -15.73 10.42
N VAL A 149 5.15 -14.47 10.01
CA VAL A 149 4.94 -14.12 8.59
C VAL A 149 6.11 -14.56 7.69
N PRO A 150 7.39 -14.34 8.06
CA PRO A 150 8.52 -14.96 7.35
C PRO A 150 8.47 -16.49 7.23
N GLU A 151 8.06 -17.19 8.28
CA GLU A 151 7.93 -18.66 8.27
C GLU A 151 6.81 -19.12 7.33
N ILE A 152 5.63 -18.50 7.43
CA ILE A 152 4.50 -18.72 6.52
C ILE A 152 4.93 -18.49 5.06
N SER A 153 5.64 -17.39 4.81
CA SER A 153 6.10 -17.03 3.46
C SER A 153 7.05 -18.08 2.89
N ASN A 154 7.92 -18.65 3.73
CA ASN A 154 8.81 -19.74 3.32
C ASN A 154 8.06 -21.03 2.99
N GLN A 155 6.99 -21.35 3.75
CA GLN A 155 6.17 -22.55 3.54
C GLN A 155 5.41 -22.49 2.21
N ILE A 156 4.79 -21.35 1.90
CA ILE A 156 3.94 -21.21 0.71
C ILE A 156 4.73 -20.97 -0.59
N LEU A 157 6.03 -20.63 -0.51
CA LEU A 157 6.79 -20.17 -1.67
C LEU A 157 6.85 -21.22 -2.79
N ASP A 158 7.08 -22.48 -2.43
CA ASP A 158 7.18 -23.57 -3.41
C ASP A 158 5.81 -23.82 -4.10
N PHE A 159 4.72 -23.64 -3.36
CA PHE A 159 3.36 -23.68 -3.91
C PHE A 159 3.12 -22.52 -4.89
N LEU A 160 3.53 -21.30 -4.53
CA LEU A 160 3.38 -20.12 -5.41
C LEU A 160 4.15 -20.30 -6.71
N TRP A 161 5.40 -20.78 -6.64
CA TRP A 161 6.19 -21.05 -7.83
C TRP A 161 5.60 -22.15 -8.70
N SER A 162 5.11 -23.24 -8.10
CA SER A 162 4.39 -24.29 -8.83
C SER A 162 3.15 -23.74 -9.54
N LYS A 163 2.38 -22.88 -8.87
CA LYS A 163 1.19 -22.23 -9.44
C LYS A 163 1.53 -21.26 -10.58
N ILE A 164 2.61 -20.50 -10.45
CA ILE A 164 3.09 -19.62 -11.52
C ILE A 164 3.54 -20.42 -12.74
N LYS A 165 4.28 -21.52 -12.53
CA LYS A 165 4.77 -22.40 -13.60
C LYS A 165 3.65 -23.14 -14.33
N SER A 166 2.53 -23.43 -13.66
CA SER A 166 1.38 -24.11 -14.28
C SER A 166 0.53 -23.20 -15.17
N ILE A 167 0.71 -21.88 -15.08
CA ILE A 167 -0.07 -20.91 -15.84
C ILE A 167 0.57 -20.73 -17.23
N ASN A 168 -0.18 -21.14 -18.25
CA ASN A 168 0.24 -21.00 -19.64
C ASN A 168 -0.20 -19.64 -20.20
N ALA A 169 0.76 -18.73 -20.35
CA ALA A 169 0.53 -17.38 -20.86
C ALA A 169 -0.13 -17.33 -22.26
N ARG A 170 -0.07 -18.43 -23.03
CA ARG A 170 -0.64 -18.48 -24.39
C ARG A 170 -2.17 -18.61 -24.44
N TYR A 171 -2.85 -18.84 -23.30
CA TYR A 171 -4.29 -19.11 -23.26
C TYR A 171 -5.14 -18.06 -22.52
N MET A 172 -4.55 -17.00 -21.97
CA MET A 172 -5.32 -15.93 -21.35
C MET A 172 -6.00 -15.08 -22.43
N SER A 173 -7.33 -14.99 -22.36
CA SER A 173 -8.17 -14.34 -23.38
C SER A 173 -8.50 -12.89 -23.05
N GLU A 174 -8.36 -12.46 -21.80
CA GLU A 174 -8.80 -11.13 -21.36
C GLU A 174 -7.71 -10.34 -20.61
N SER A 175 -7.57 -9.04 -20.94
CA SER A 175 -6.57 -8.14 -20.32
C SER A 175 -6.63 -8.04 -18.78
N VAL A 176 -7.78 -8.32 -18.17
CA VAL A 176 -7.97 -8.31 -16.71
C VAL A 176 -7.28 -9.51 -16.06
N GLU A 177 -7.36 -10.68 -16.70
CA GLU A 177 -6.70 -11.91 -16.25
C GLU A 177 -5.17 -11.74 -16.28
N TYR A 178 -4.64 -11.07 -17.31
CA TYR A 178 -3.21 -10.73 -17.38
C TYR A 178 -2.76 -9.85 -16.22
N MET A 179 -3.57 -8.86 -15.83
CA MET A 179 -3.23 -7.96 -14.73
C MET A 179 -3.25 -8.67 -13.38
N GLU A 180 -4.27 -9.49 -13.10
CA GLU A 180 -4.37 -10.23 -11.85
C GLU A 180 -3.22 -11.23 -11.69
N PHE A 181 -2.89 -11.96 -12.75
CA PHE A 181 -1.76 -12.88 -12.73
C PHE A 181 -0.41 -12.16 -12.63
N SER A 182 -0.25 -11.04 -13.34
CA SER A 182 0.95 -10.21 -13.22
C SER A 182 1.15 -9.73 -11.78
N GLU A 183 0.07 -9.33 -11.09
CA GLU A 183 0.10 -8.95 -9.69
C GLU A 183 0.49 -10.14 -8.78
N LEU A 184 -0.08 -11.33 -9.00
CA LEU A 184 0.32 -12.55 -8.26
C LEU A 184 1.80 -12.90 -8.45
N LEU A 185 2.30 -12.84 -9.70
CA LEU A 185 3.69 -13.06 -10.03
C LEU A 185 4.60 -12.04 -9.35
N LEU A 186 4.27 -10.75 -9.43
CA LEU A 186 5.08 -9.67 -8.85
C LEU A 186 5.08 -9.67 -7.32
N GLU A 187 3.96 -10.00 -6.68
CA GLU A 187 3.92 -10.23 -5.22
C GLU A 187 4.82 -11.42 -4.83
N THR A 188 4.76 -12.52 -5.59
CA THR A 188 5.60 -13.69 -5.33
C THR A 188 7.08 -13.38 -5.50
N ILE A 189 7.49 -12.74 -6.60
CA ILE A 189 8.87 -12.29 -6.85
C ILE A 189 9.35 -11.43 -5.68
N PHE A 190 8.55 -10.45 -5.25
CA PHE A 190 8.93 -9.54 -4.18
C PHE A 190 9.07 -10.26 -2.83
N ILE A 191 8.17 -11.18 -2.50
CA ILE A 191 8.28 -12.02 -1.30
C ILE A 191 9.55 -12.88 -1.36
N SER A 192 9.81 -13.54 -2.50
CA SER A 192 11.00 -14.37 -2.69
C SER A 192 12.30 -13.56 -2.58
N ASP A 193 12.32 -12.36 -3.14
CA ASP A 193 13.47 -11.45 -3.05
C ASP A 193 13.76 -11.02 -1.61
N LEU A 194 12.72 -10.60 -0.88
CA LEU A 194 12.84 -10.29 0.56
C LEU A 194 13.36 -11.48 1.38
N LEU A 195 13.04 -12.71 0.97
CA LEU A 195 13.55 -13.95 1.58
C LEU A 195 14.90 -14.42 1.03
N GLN A 196 15.47 -13.73 0.04
CA GLN A 196 16.70 -14.11 -0.66
C GLN A 196 16.61 -15.50 -1.35
N ARG A 197 15.42 -15.87 -1.81
CA ARG A 197 15.09 -17.16 -2.47
C ARG A 197 14.48 -16.98 -3.87
N LEU A 198 14.93 -15.96 -4.60
CA LEU A 198 14.38 -15.62 -5.90
C LEU A 198 14.72 -16.65 -6.99
N GLU A 199 13.68 -17.19 -7.65
CA GLU A 199 13.84 -17.92 -8.92
C GLU A 199 14.01 -16.91 -10.07
N ARG A 200 15.26 -16.66 -10.49
CA ARG A 200 15.58 -15.61 -11.50
C ARG A 200 14.85 -15.79 -12.84
N GLU A 201 14.51 -17.01 -13.21
CA GLU A 201 13.75 -17.32 -14.43
C GLU A 201 12.39 -16.63 -14.48
N ALA A 202 11.77 -16.37 -13.31
CA ALA A 202 10.50 -15.68 -13.20
C ALA A 202 10.55 -14.24 -13.75
N LEU A 203 11.72 -13.59 -13.71
CA LEU A 203 11.91 -12.21 -14.19
C LEU A 203 11.80 -12.08 -15.72
N ASN A 204 11.93 -13.18 -16.46
CA ASN A 204 11.88 -13.19 -17.92
C ASN A 204 10.45 -13.22 -18.47
N HIS A 205 9.44 -13.28 -17.59
CA HIS A 205 8.07 -13.41 -18.02
C HIS A 205 7.50 -12.06 -18.49
N GLU A 206 7.13 -11.96 -19.77
CA GLU A 206 6.58 -10.73 -20.38
C GLU A 206 5.33 -10.20 -19.65
N ILE A 207 4.61 -11.07 -18.93
CA ILE A 207 3.40 -10.72 -18.20
C ILE A 207 3.66 -9.75 -17.05
N ILE A 208 4.91 -9.66 -16.57
CA ILE A 208 5.33 -8.69 -15.55
C ILE A 208 4.97 -7.27 -15.98
N GLU A 209 5.00 -6.97 -17.28
CA GLU A 209 4.71 -5.62 -17.79
C GLU A 209 3.26 -5.18 -17.54
N TYR A 210 2.31 -6.08 -17.32
CA TYR A 210 0.92 -5.74 -17.01
C TYR A 210 0.68 -5.34 -15.56
N GLY A 211 1.71 -5.45 -14.70
CA GLY A 211 1.62 -5.10 -13.29
C GLY A 211 1.35 -3.61 -13.06
N SER A 212 0.77 -3.31 -11.90
CA SER A 212 0.60 -1.92 -11.46
C SER A 212 1.95 -1.23 -11.25
N ILE A 213 1.93 0.10 -11.30
CA ILE A 213 3.12 0.94 -11.06
C ILE A 213 3.79 0.55 -9.72
N PHE A 214 3.00 0.36 -8.66
CA PHE A 214 3.53 -0.01 -7.36
C PHE A 214 4.19 -1.39 -7.36
N SER A 215 3.57 -2.38 -8.00
CA SER A 215 4.11 -3.74 -8.07
C SER A 215 5.42 -3.80 -8.85
N LEU A 216 5.56 -3.01 -9.92
CA LEU A 216 6.80 -2.85 -10.67
C LEU A 216 7.90 -2.12 -9.86
N ILE A 217 7.55 -1.10 -9.08
CA ILE A 217 8.51 -0.40 -8.20
C ILE A 217 9.13 -1.37 -7.20
N LYS A 218 8.33 -2.22 -6.54
CA LYS A 218 8.82 -3.19 -5.55
C LYS A 218 9.97 -4.07 -6.06
N VAL A 219 9.92 -4.45 -7.33
CA VAL A 219 10.88 -5.39 -7.95
C VAL A 219 11.85 -4.69 -8.91
N SER A 220 11.82 -3.36 -9.02
CA SER A 220 12.54 -2.64 -10.07
C SER A 220 14.05 -2.87 -10.05
N HIS A 221 14.61 -3.11 -8.86
CA HIS A 221 16.05 -3.38 -8.67
C HIS A 221 16.48 -4.74 -9.23
N LEU A 222 15.53 -5.63 -9.54
CA LEU A 222 15.74 -6.93 -10.16
C LEU A 222 15.55 -6.88 -11.68
N LEU A 223 14.93 -5.80 -12.18
CA LEU A 223 14.55 -5.68 -13.59
C LEU A 223 15.64 -4.93 -14.38
N PRO A 224 15.69 -5.15 -15.71
CA PRO A 224 16.56 -4.38 -16.59
C PRO A 224 16.27 -2.86 -16.50
N PRO A 225 17.28 -1.99 -16.75
CA PRO A 225 17.12 -0.53 -16.67
C PRO A 225 15.95 0.03 -17.50
N GLU A 226 15.63 -0.58 -18.63
CA GLU A 226 14.53 -0.16 -19.51
C GLU A 226 13.16 -0.21 -18.79
N ASN A 227 13.00 -1.13 -17.82
CA ASN A 227 11.78 -1.22 -17.03
C ASN A 227 11.65 -0.06 -16.04
N HIS A 228 12.76 0.50 -15.56
CA HIS A 228 12.75 1.70 -14.73
C HIS A 228 12.17 2.89 -15.54
N ASP A 229 12.59 3.06 -16.79
CA ASP A 229 12.09 4.11 -17.67
C ASP A 229 10.59 3.94 -17.97
N LYS A 230 10.13 2.72 -18.23
CA LYS A 230 8.70 2.41 -18.38
C LYS A 230 7.89 2.79 -17.13
N VAL A 231 8.40 2.51 -15.93
CA VAL A 231 7.73 2.89 -14.67
C VAL A 231 7.67 4.40 -14.51
N VAL A 232 8.77 5.11 -14.81
CA VAL A 232 8.82 6.57 -14.78
C VAL A 232 7.84 7.18 -15.79
N GLU A 233 7.75 6.64 -17.00
CA GLU A 233 6.78 7.07 -18.01
C GLU A 233 5.33 6.88 -17.53
N ARG A 234 5.01 5.72 -16.93
CA ARG A 234 3.69 5.47 -16.32
C ARG A 234 3.38 6.45 -15.20
N ILE A 235 4.35 6.79 -14.35
CA ILE A 235 4.18 7.83 -13.32
C ILE A 235 3.87 9.19 -13.97
N ASN A 236 4.66 9.59 -14.97
CA ASN A 236 4.55 10.90 -15.62
C ASN A 236 3.22 11.10 -16.37
N THR A 237 2.60 10.02 -16.84
CA THR A 237 1.33 10.04 -17.56
C THR A 237 0.10 9.84 -16.64
N SER A 238 0.30 9.30 -15.43
CA SER A 238 -0.79 9.00 -14.47
C SER A 238 -1.45 10.23 -13.87
N ASP A 239 -2.72 10.11 -13.47
CA ASP A 239 -3.43 11.17 -12.76
C ASP A 239 -3.01 11.29 -11.28
N TYR A 240 -3.37 12.40 -10.64
CA TYR A 240 -2.98 12.70 -9.25
C TYR A 240 -3.36 11.59 -8.25
N ASN A 241 -4.54 10.99 -8.38
CA ASN A 241 -4.99 9.99 -7.41
C ASN A 241 -4.22 8.69 -7.56
N THR A 242 -3.91 8.29 -8.80
CA THR A 242 -3.08 7.13 -9.11
C THR A 242 -1.67 7.31 -8.53
N VAL A 243 -1.07 8.48 -8.74
CA VAL A 243 0.27 8.80 -8.22
C VAL A 243 0.28 8.84 -6.69
N LEU A 244 -0.76 9.43 -6.07
CA LEU A 244 -0.90 9.46 -4.62
C LEU A 244 -1.17 8.07 -4.03
N ASP A 245 -1.84 7.18 -4.76
CA ASP A 245 -2.03 5.78 -4.36
C ASP A 245 -0.72 5.00 -4.34
N VAL A 246 0.12 5.18 -5.37
CA VAL A 246 1.46 4.59 -5.38
C VAL A 246 2.30 5.13 -4.23
N LEU A 247 2.32 6.45 -4.01
CA LEU A 247 3.04 7.06 -2.89
C LEU A 247 2.55 6.54 -1.52
N ARG A 248 1.24 6.36 -1.36
CA ARG A 248 0.63 5.76 -0.16
C ARG A 248 1.15 4.35 0.10
N LYS A 249 1.15 3.50 -0.94
CA LYS A 249 1.60 2.12 -0.83
C LYS A 249 3.10 2.04 -0.51
N ILE A 250 3.93 2.87 -1.15
CA ILE A 250 5.35 3.01 -0.80
C ILE A 250 5.53 3.42 0.67
N HIS A 251 4.73 4.39 1.13
CA HIS A 251 4.80 4.85 2.52
C HIS A 251 4.45 3.75 3.52
N PHE A 252 3.38 2.99 3.27
CA PHE A 252 2.93 1.88 4.10
C PHE A 252 3.92 0.72 4.13
N SER A 253 4.47 0.33 2.97
CA SER A 253 5.47 -0.73 2.85
C SER A 253 6.86 -0.33 3.34
N LYS A 254 7.12 0.96 3.58
CA LYS A 254 8.43 1.48 3.98
C LYS A 254 9.53 1.17 2.94
N LEU A 255 9.19 1.19 1.66
CA LEU A 255 10.15 0.94 0.58
C LEU A 255 11.20 2.06 0.47
N PRO A 256 12.49 1.74 0.26
CA PRO A 256 13.59 2.72 0.15
C PRO A 256 13.80 3.28 -1.27
N ASP A 257 12.74 3.47 -2.07
CA ASP A 257 12.83 3.83 -3.50
C ASP A 257 12.89 5.34 -3.77
N ILE A 258 13.99 5.99 -3.37
CA ILE A 258 14.19 7.44 -3.47
C ILE A 258 13.95 7.99 -4.89
N ASN A 259 14.43 7.28 -5.92
CA ASN A 259 14.30 7.73 -7.31
C ASN A 259 12.82 7.81 -7.73
N PHE A 260 12.02 6.77 -7.46
CA PHE A 260 10.60 6.78 -7.80
C PHE A 260 9.82 7.76 -6.92
N ILE A 261 10.14 7.88 -5.63
CA ILE A 261 9.52 8.87 -4.75
C ILE A 261 9.72 10.29 -5.30
N ASN A 262 10.90 10.60 -5.83
CA ASN A 262 11.15 11.88 -6.50
C ASN A 262 10.20 12.10 -7.71
N HIS A 263 10.09 11.12 -8.61
CA HIS A 263 9.17 11.21 -9.75
C HIS A 263 7.71 11.37 -9.33
N LEU A 264 7.28 10.66 -8.29
CA LEU A 264 5.93 10.77 -7.74
C LEU A 264 5.65 12.18 -7.22
N PHE A 265 6.54 12.77 -6.41
CA PHE A 265 6.34 14.14 -5.92
C PHE A 265 6.37 15.18 -7.04
N ASN A 266 7.27 15.05 -8.01
CA ASN A 266 7.30 15.94 -9.18
C ASN A 266 5.99 15.85 -9.97
N ARG A 267 5.44 14.64 -10.14
CA ARG A 267 4.15 14.47 -10.80
C ARG A 267 2.99 15.07 -9.99
N LEU A 268 2.98 14.92 -8.67
CA LEU A 268 1.98 15.54 -7.80
C LEU A 268 2.05 17.07 -7.84
N CYS A 269 3.24 17.67 -7.91
CA CYS A 269 3.40 19.12 -8.06
C CYS A 269 2.85 19.65 -9.40
N ASN A 270 2.98 18.85 -10.46
CA ASN A 270 2.56 19.22 -11.82
C ASN A 270 1.11 18.84 -12.15
N THR A 271 0.43 18.13 -11.25
CA THR A 271 -0.95 17.68 -11.45
C THR A 271 -1.84 18.30 -10.39
N PRO A 272 -2.97 18.95 -10.74
CA PRO A 272 -3.81 19.60 -9.74
C PRO A 272 -4.44 18.55 -8.80
N ALA A 273 -4.18 18.71 -7.50
CA ALA A 273 -4.83 17.92 -6.47
C ALA A 273 -6.33 18.22 -6.43
N LYS A 274 -7.16 17.17 -6.48
CA LYS A 274 -8.62 17.34 -6.55
C LYS A 274 -9.25 17.77 -5.20
N SER A 275 -8.50 17.78 -4.09
CA SER A 275 -9.07 18.11 -2.77
C SER A 275 -8.10 18.47 -1.65
N LYS A 276 -8.64 19.09 -0.58
CA LYS A 276 -7.91 19.36 0.67
C LYS A 276 -7.41 18.08 1.36
N MET A 277 -8.19 17.01 1.36
CA MET A 277 -7.78 15.72 1.97
C MET A 277 -6.58 15.11 1.25
N CYS A 278 -6.62 15.09 -0.08
CA CYS A 278 -5.51 14.60 -0.90
C CYS A 278 -4.25 15.45 -0.71
N ARG A 279 -4.38 16.79 -0.65
CA ARG A 279 -3.26 17.69 -0.38
C ARG A 279 -2.65 17.46 1.00
N SER A 280 -3.48 17.35 2.04
CA SER A 280 -3.04 17.04 3.40
C SER A 280 -2.29 15.71 3.47
N GLU A 281 -2.78 14.68 2.76
CA GLU A 281 -2.09 13.39 2.69
C GLU A 281 -0.74 13.49 1.99
N THR A 282 -0.70 14.17 0.84
CA THR A 282 0.54 14.37 0.11
C THR A 282 1.58 15.11 0.96
N MET A 283 1.18 16.14 1.70
CA MET A 283 2.06 16.86 2.63
C MET A 283 2.52 16.00 3.80
N SER A 284 1.63 15.15 4.35
CA SER A 284 2.00 14.20 5.40
C SER A 284 3.07 13.22 4.92
N TYR A 285 2.93 12.67 3.71
CA TYR A 285 3.95 11.80 3.12
C TYR A 285 5.25 12.55 2.81
N LEU A 286 5.18 13.80 2.32
CA LEU A 286 6.37 14.63 2.11
C LEU A 286 7.15 14.84 3.42
N ASN A 287 6.45 15.20 4.49
CA ASN A 287 7.07 15.38 5.81
C ASN A 287 7.66 14.06 6.32
N SER A 288 6.91 12.96 6.24
CA SER A 288 7.41 11.65 6.67
C SER A 288 8.64 11.19 5.87
N THR A 289 8.70 11.48 4.56
CA THR A 289 9.88 11.20 3.75
C THR A 289 11.08 12.05 4.16
N LEU A 290 10.88 13.34 4.43
CA LEU A 290 11.92 14.22 4.94
C LEU A 290 12.48 13.72 6.28
N ASP A 291 11.60 13.38 7.23
CA ASP A 291 12.00 12.86 8.54
C ASP A 291 12.81 11.56 8.43
N ARG A 292 12.45 10.66 7.49
CA ARG A 292 13.21 9.43 7.22
C ARG A 292 14.60 9.72 6.65
N ILE A 293 14.71 10.70 5.75
CA ILE A 293 16.01 11.11 5.20
C ILE A 293 16.88 11.74 6.30
N ASP A 294 16.31 12.61 7.14
CA ASP A 294 17.01 13.20 8.28
C ASP A 294 17.53 12.12 9.25
N ALA A 295 16.72 11.09 9.53
CA ALA A 295 17.13 9.97 10.36
C ALA A 295 18.26 9.13 9.72
N SER A 296 18.24 8.93 8.40
CA SER A 296 19.24 8.11 7.69
C SER A 296 20.57 8.83 7.46
N MET A 297 20.57 10.17 7.36
CA MET A 297 21.78 10.99 7.21
C MET A 297 22.78 10.82 8.36
N ASN A 298 22.32 10.36 9.52
CA ASN A 298 23.17 10.13 10.70
C ASN A 298 23.89 8.77 10.70
N SER A 299 23.72 7.91 9.67
CA SER A 299 24.07 6.48 9.76
C SER A 299 25.11 5.93 8.76
N SER A 300 25.39 6.58 7.61
CA SER A 300 26.50 6.18 6.72
C SER A 300 27.04 7.36 5.87
N LEU A 301 28.28 7.27 5.36
CA LEU A 301 28.99 8.34 4.63
C LEU A 301 28.83 8.31 3.09
N GLU A 302 28.71 7.13 2.47
CA GLU A 302 28.86 6.98 1.01
C GLU A 302 27.65 7.47 0.18
N ASP A 303 26.43 7.44 0.74
CA ASP A 303 25.20 7.90 0.06
C ASP A 303 24.73 9.31 0.46
N GLN A 304 25.51 10.02 1.28
CA GLN A 304 25.06 11.27 1.89
C GLN A 304 24.81 12.38 0.87
N GLU A 305 25.59 12.48 -0.20
CA GLU A 305 25.43 13.57 -1.16
C GLU A 305 24.12 13.42 -1.96
N LYS A 306 23.82 12.21 -2.44
CA LYS A 306 22.57 11.91 -3.13
C LYS A 306 21.37 12.18 -2.22
N LEU A 307 21.43 11.74 -0.96
CA LEU A 307 20.40 12.00 0.04
C LEU A 307 20.26 13.50 0.36
N LYS A 308 21.37 14.26 0.50
CA LYS A 308 21.35 15.70 0.75
C LYS A 308 20.69 16.47 -0.37
N ARG A 309 21.04 16.15 -1.62
CA ARG A 309 20.40 16.76 -2.78
C ARG A 309 18.90 16.42 -2.80
N PHE A 310 18.52 15.15 -2.61
CA PHE A 310 17.12 14.74 -2.59
C PHE A 310 16.32 15.46 -1.48
N GLN A 311 16.91 15.56 -0.30
CA GLN A 311 16.32 16.30 0.80
C GLN A 311 16.12 17.78 0.47
N ALA A 312 17.13 18.44 -0.10
CA ALA A 312 17.06 19.86 -0.48
C ALA A 312 15.92 20.11 -1.49
N HIS A 313 15.77 19.21 -2.45
CA HIS A 313 14.66 19.24 -3.42
C HIS A 313 13.29 19.08 -2.77
N LEU A 314 13.11 18.09 -1.88
CA LEU A 314 11.85 17.92 -1.15
C LEU A 314 11.54 19.12 -0.24
N LYS A 315 12.56 19.73 0.38
CA LYS A 315 12.44 20.98 1.16
C LYS A 315 12.03 22.15 0.26
N ALA A 316 12.52 22.22 -0.98
CA ALA A 316 12.11 23.24 -1.94
C ALA A 316 10.64 23.07 -2.35
N ILE A 317 10.20 21.85 -2.64
CA ILE A 317 8.79 21.52 -2.89
C ILE A 317 7.91 21.95 -1.71
N LYS A 318 8.33 21.61 -0.48
CA LYS A 318 7.63 22.01 0.75
C LYS A 318 7.54 23.53 0.89
N GLY A 319 8.65 24.25 0.70
CA GLY A 319 8.72 25.70 0.85
C GLY A 319 7.93 26.48 -0.20
N SER A 320 7.64 25.89 -1.36
CA SER A 320 6.86 26.54 -2.41
C SER A 320 5.34 26.49 -2.18
N ASN A 321 4.88 25.70 -1.20
CA ASN A 321 3.47 25.43 -0.91
C ASN A 321 2.65 24.90 -2.12
N VAL A 322 3.31 24.37 -3.16
CA VAL A 322 2.63 23.93 -4.40
C VAL A 322 1.64 22.80 -4.14
N LEU A 323 1.97 21.87 -3.24
CA LEU A 323 1.14 20.73 -2.89
C LEU A 323 -0.05 21.12 -1.99
N GLU A 324 -0.01 22.29 -1.35
CA GLU A 324 -1.09 22.80 -0.49
C GLU A 324 -2.09 23.66 -1.27
N ASN A 325 -1.63 24.23 -2.38
CA ASN A 325 -2.41 25.17 -3.17
C ASN A 325 -3.54 24.47 -3.98
N PRO A 326 -4.78 24.98 -3.92
CA PRO A 326 -5.90 24.42 -4.68
C PRO A 326 -5.88 24.77 -6.16
N HIS A 327 -5.14 25.82 -6.55
CA HIS A 327 -5.16 26.34 -7.91
C HIS A 327 -4.05 25.76 -8.77
N ARG A 328 -4.33 25.58 -10.07
CA ARG A 328 -3.29 25.39 -11.09
C ARG A 328 -2.36 26.59 -10.99
N SER A 329 -1.17 26.38 -10.46
CA SER A 329 -0.05 27.21 -10.86
C SER A 329 -0.02 27.19 -12.39
N ARG A 330 -0.25 28.34 -13.05
CA ARG A 330 -0.04 28.47 -14.50
C ARG A 330 1.43 28.25 -14.86
N ILE A 331 2.31 28.35 -13.87
CA ILE A 331 3.73 28.07 -13.96
C ILE A 331 3.90 26.56 -13.77
N ARG A 332 4.41 25.87 -14.81
CA ARG A 332 4.91 24.50 -14.64
C ARG A 332 6.05 24.56 -13.64
N TRP A 333 5.90 23.88 -12.51
CA TRP A 333 6.97 23.75 -11.55
C TRP A 333 7.93 22.69 -12.08
N ASN A 334 8.90 23.16 -12.85
CA ASN A 334 10.01 22.34 -13.32
C ASN A 334 11.01 22.20 -12.17
N TYR A 335 10.64 21.40 -11.18
CA TYR A 335 11.64 20.95 -10.22
C TYR A 335 12.56 19.96 -10.95
N PRO A 336 13.88 20.21 -11.00
CA PRO A 336 14.80 19.30 -11.65
C PRO A 336 14.64 17.91 -11.02
N CYS A 337 14.34 16.90 -11.84
CA CYS A 337 14.32 15.52 -11.36
C CYS A 337 15.74 15.11 -10.98
N PHE A 338 15.87 14.28 -9.94
CA PHE A 338 17.07 13.48 -9.75
C PHE A 338 17.22 12.57 -10.97
N ILE A 339 18.06 12.98 -11.91
CA ILE A 339 18.60 12.08 -12.93
C ILE A 339 19.81 11.44 -12.23
N ALA A 340 19.66 10.17 -11.87
CA ALA A 340 20.71 9.36 -11.27
C ALA A 340 21.71 8.93 -12.35
#